data_AF-A0A136JPT1-F1
#
_entry.id   AF-A0A136JPT1-F1
#
_cell.length_a   1.000
_cell.length_b   1.000
_cell.length_c   1.000
_cell.angle_alpha   90.00
_cell.angle_beta   90.00
_cell.angle_gamma   90.00
#
_symmetry.space_group_name_H-M   'P 1'
#
loop_
_entity.id
_entity.type
_entity.pdbx_description
1 polymer ?
#
loop_
_entity_poly.entity_id
_entity_poly.type
_entity_poly.pdbx_seq_one_letter_code
_entity_poly.pdbx_strand_id
1 'polypeptide(L)'
;MKRSISDIENEIINQILVAETCFLICKSSPTPAGRGDDFLPFFYNLTFSKGVMSLHNLLLSKKRNEITIANYIAQKDLEFMRGSGLVINKKIIDLTKQMNLVFPISLRNKVIAHNDSNFAHADFVRAYLADKTTLNEYMAITEDLKEVFCEVSNYDKTVSYDKILFQAKQVVETILKSN
;
A
#
# COMPACT_ATOMS: atom_id res chain seq x y z
N MET A 1 14.92 -18.84 -13.39
CA MET A 1 15.64 -17.72 -14.01
C MET A 1 16.02 -16.74 -12.91
N LYS A 2 17.30 -16.36 -12.76
CA LYS A 2 17.70 -15.38 -11.75
C LYS A 2 17.18 -14.01 -12.21
N ARG A 3 16.31 -13.37 -11.43
CA ARG A 3 15.76 -12.05 -11.76
C ARG A 3 16.86 -10.99 -11.70
N SER A 4 16.79 -9.97 -12.56
CA SER A 4 17.73 -8.84 -12.46
C SER A 4 17.36 -7.96 -11.25
N ILE A 5 18.35 -7.25 -10.69
CA ILE A 5 18.11 -6.30 -9.61
C ILE A 5 17.14 -5.20 -10.06
N SER A 6 17.26 -4.73 -11.31
CA SER A 6 16.37 -3.72 -11.88
C SER A 6 14.92 -4.19 -11.94
N ASP A 7 14.66 -5.46 -12.29
CA ASP A 7 13.29 -6.00 -12.30
C ASP A 7 12.68 -6.06 -10.90
N ILE A 8 13.50 -6.33 -9.89
CA ILE A 8 13.06 -6.36 -8.49
C ILE A 8 12.81 -4.93 -8.00
N GLU A 9 13.71 -3.98 -8.30
CA GLU A 9 13.54 -2.58 -7.92
C GLU A 9 12.28 -1.98 -8.56
N ASN A 10 12.03 -2.27 -9.85
CA ASN A 10 10.81 -1.90 -10.57
C ASN A 10 9.54 -2.43 -9.89
N GLU A 11 9.55 -3.70 -9.47
CA GLU A 11 8.38 -4.30 -8.84
C GLU A 11 8.10 -3.69 -7.47
N ILE A 12 9.15 -3.44 -6.68
CA ILE A 12 9.04 -2.80 -5.37
C ILE A 12 8.48 -1.39 -5.51
N ILE A 13 9.07 -0.55 -6.37
CA ILE A 13 8.60 0.83 -6.53
C ILE A 13 7.16 0.84 -7.03
N ASN A 14 6.78 -0.06 -7.95
CA ASN A 14 5.40 -0.16 -8.41
C ASN A 14 4.43 -0.51 -7.28
N GLN A 15 4.79 -1.42 -6.36
CA GLN A 15 3.94 -1.74 -5.21
C GLN A 15 3.82 -0.57 -4.23
N ILE A 16 4.91 0.17 -3.97
CA ILE A 16 4.87 1.39 -3.14
C ILE A 16 3.93 2.43 -3.76
N LEU A 17 4.07 2.66 -5.07
CA LEU A 17 3.27 3.64 -5.79
C LEU A 17 1.79 3.23 -5.90
N VAL A 18 1.48 1.92 -5.98
CA VAL A 18 0.11 1.41 -5.89
C VAL A 18 -0.49 1.74 -4.52
N ALA A 19 0.26 1.50 -3.43
CA ALA A 19 -0.19 1.85 -2.09
C ALA A 19 -0.48 3.36 -1.96
N GLU A 20 0.46 4.19 -2.40
CA GLU A 20 0.36 5.65 -2.40
C GLU A 20 -0.90 6.12 -3.14
N THR A 21 -1.09 5.63 -4.37
CA THR A 21 -2.26 5.97 -5.19
C THR A 21 -3.56 5.55 -4.53
N CYS A 22 -3.63 4.34 -3.97
CA CYS A 22 -4.81 3.84 -3.28
C CYS A 22 -5.19 4.74 -2.10
N PHE A 23 -4.24 5.10 -1.24
CA PHE A 23 -4.54 5.94 -0.08
C PHE A 23 -4.88 7.38 -0.47
N LEU A 24 -4.27 7.93 -1.53
CA LEU A 24 -4.65 9.23 -2.07
C LEU A 24 -6.08 9.25 -2.62
N ILE A 25 -6.51 8.19 -3.32
CA ILE A 25 -7.89 8.03 -3.79
C ILE A 25 -8.84 8.02 -2.59
N CYS A 26 -8.56 7.20 -1.57
CA CYS A 26 -9.35 7.15 -0.33
C CYS A 26 -9.44 8.53 0.35
N LYS A 27 -8.33 9.27 0.44
CA LYS A 27 -8.30 10.61 1.03
C LYS A 27 -9.13 11.63 0.24
N SER A 28 -9.18 11.48 -1.09
CA SER A 28 -9.88 12.40 -1.98
C SER A 28 -11.36 12.09 -2.18
N SER A 29 -11.81 10.88 -1.84
CA SER A 29 -13.19 10.45 -2.02
C SER A 29 -13.97 10.72 -0.72
N PRO A 30 -14.88 11.70 -0.67
CA PRO A 30 -15.70 11.91 0.52
C PRO A 30 -16.59 10.69 0.71
N THR A 31 -16.40 9.94 1.79
CA THR A 31 -17.29 8.82 2.10
C THR A 31 -18.61 9.36 2.60
N PRO A 32 -19.74 9.17 1.88
CA PRO A 32 -21.03 9.64 2.36
C PRO A 32 -21.39 8.94 3.67
N ALA A 33 -22.04 9.66 4.59
CA ALA A 33 -22.67 9.04 5.74
C ALA A 33 -23.88 8.23 5.27
N GLY A 34 -23.72 6.92 5.01
CA GLY A 34 -24.78 6.08 4.46
C GLY A 34 -24.34 4.62 4.28
N ARG A 35 -25.29 3.68 4.39
CA ARG A 35 -25.05 2.23 4.48
C ARG A 35 -24.77 1.60 3.11
N GLY A 36 -23.69 0.82 3.02
CA GLY A 36 -23.75 -0.62 2.78
C GLY A 36 -24.17 -1.18 1.41
N ASP A 37 -24.82 -0.41 0.54
CA ASP A 37 -25.27 -0.86 -0.79
C ASP A 37 -24.80 0.07 -1.93
N ASP A 38 -24.12 1.17 -1.60
CA ASP A 38 -23.63 2.14 -2.57
C ASP A 38 -22.23 1.77 -3.11
N PHE A 39 -22.03 2.00 -4.41
CA PHE A 39 -20.75 1.79 -5.11
C PHE A 39 -19.55 2.46 -4.41
N LEU A 40 -19.76 3.62 -3.79
CA LEU A 40 -18.69 4.45 -3.19
C LEU A 40 -18.03 3.81 -1.95
N PRO A 41 -18.77 3.38 -0.91
CA PRO A 41 -18.21 2.58 0.18
C PRO A 41 -17.46 1.33 -0.29
N PHE A 42 -17.99 0.60 -1.29
CA PHE A 42 -17.31 -0.57 -1.85
C PHE A 42 -16.00 -0.19 -2.55
N PHE A 43 -16.03 0.85 -3.40
CA PHE A 43 -14.86 1.37 -4.10
C PHE A 43 -13.77 1.84 -3.13
N TYR A 44 -14.15 2.56 -2.07
CA TYR A 44 -13.24 2.98 -1.00
C TYR A 44 -12.60 1.77 -0.31
N ASN A 45 -13.41 0.79 0.12
CA ASN A 45 -12.91 -0.38 0.83
C ASN A 45 -11.97 -1.22 -0.02
N LEU A 46 -12.31 -1.46 -1.29
CA LEU A 46 -11.46 -2.18 -2.23
C LEU A 46 -10.11 -1.47 -2.41
N THR A 47 -10.16 -0.16 -2.62
CA THR A 47 -8.96 0.67 -2.81
C THR A 47 -8.08 0.66 -1.56
N PHE A 48 -8.68 0.87 -0.39
CA PHE A 48 -7.99 0.85 0.89
C PHE A 48 -7.32 -0.50 1.15
N SER A 49 -8.07 -1.61 0.99
CA SER A 49 -7.54 -2.96 1.15
C SER A 49 -6.38 -3.26 0.19
N LYS A 50 -6.45 -2.81 -1.06
CA LYS A 50 -5.36 -2.99 -2.03
C LYS A 50 -4.09 -2.23 -1.64
N GLY A 51 -4.23 -1.01 -1.13
CA GLY A 51 -3.08 -0.24 -0.64
C GLY A 51 -2.41 -0.94 0.55
N VAL A 52 -3.21 -1.38 1.51
CA VAL A 52 -2.75 -2.13 2.69
C VAL A 52 -2.07 -3.45 2.31
N MET A 53 -2.62 -4.22 1.37
CA MET A 53 -2.01 -5.46 0.88
C MET A 53 -0.65 -5.22 0.23
N SER A 54 -0.51 -4.14 -0.54
CA SER A 54 0.76 -3.78 -1.19
C SER A 54 1.85 -3.48 -0.16
N LEU A 55 1.55 -2.69 0.89
CA LEU A 55 2.48 -2.45 2.00
C LEU A 55 2.79 -3.72 2.80
N HIS A 56 1.77 -4.54 3.06
CA HIS A 56 1.95 -5.80 3.79
C HIS A 56 2.93 -6.72 3.07
N ASN A 57 2.79 -6.88 1.75
CA ASN A 57 3.70 -7.72 0.96
C ASN A 57 5.14 -7.21 1.07
N LEU A 58 5.36 -5.90 1.03
CA LEU A 58 6.69 -5.30 1.09
C LEU A 58 7.34 -5.38 2.48
N LEU A 59 6.57 -5.18 3.56
CA LEU A 59 7.08 -5.00 4.93
C LEU A 59 6.90 -6.21 5.85
N LEU A 60 5.78 -6.93 5.73
CA LEU A 60 5.35 -7.92 6.72
C LEU A 60 5.50 -9.37 6.24
N SER A 61 5.62 -9.61 4.93
CA SER A 61 5.82 -10.96 4.44
C SER A 61 7.14 -11.56 4.93
N LYS A 62 7.08 -12.82 5.38
CA LYS A 62 8.23 -13.61 5.85
C LYS A 62 8.66 -14.67 4.84
N LYS A 63 8.06 -14.73 3.65
CA LYS A 63 8.39 -15.74 2.65
C LYS A 63 9.66 -15.32 1.91
N ARG A 64 10.67 -16.20 1.91
CA ARG A 64 12.00 -15.94 1.29
C ARG A 64 11.94 -15.76 -0.23
N ASN A 65 10.89 -16.26 -0.88
CA ASN A 65 10.68 -16.18 -2.32
C ASN A 65 9.73 -15.04 -2.73
N GLU A 66 9.24 -14.24 -1.79
CA GLU A 66 8.41 -13.07 -2.09
C GLU A 66 9.25 -11.79 -2.18
N ILE A 67 8.73 -10.80 -2.90
CA ILE A 67 9.37 -9.50 -3.02
C ILE A 67 9.03 -8.66 -1.81
N THR A 68 9.98 -8.65 -0.88
CA THR A 68 9.96 -7.84 0.33
C THR A 68 11.18 -6.93 0.33
N ILE A 69 11.10 -5.80 1.04
CA ILE A 69 12.25 -4.89 1.16
C ILE A 69 13.42 -5.59 1.87
N ALA A 70 13.12 -6.41 2.89
CA ALA A 70 14.12 -7.17 3.61
C ALA A 70 14.84 -8.19 2.71
N ASN A 71 14.10 -8.92 1.86
CA ASN A 71 14.68 -9.87 0.91
C ASN A 71 15.51 -9.14 -0.15
N TYR A 72 15.05 -7.99 -0.63
CA TYR A 72 15.79 -7.16 -1.58
C TYR A 72 17.12 -6.66 -0.99
N ILE A 73 17.12 -6.16 0.25
CA ILE A 73 18.33 -5.70 0.93
C ILE A 73 19.30 -6.85 1.20
N ALA A 74 18.81 -8.02 1.60
CA ALA A 74 19.65 -9.19 1.81
C ALA A 74 20.32 -9.69 0.51
N GLN A 75 19.75 -9.38 -0.65
CA GLN A 75 20.29 -9.72 -1.97
C GLN A 75 21.18 -8.64 -2.57
N LYS A 76 21.07 -7.39 -2.11
CA LYS A 76 21.87 -6.27 -2.61
C LYS A 76 23.18 -6.18 -1.82
N ASP A 77 24.29 -6.15 -2.56
CA ASP A 77 25.60 -5.95 -1.93
C ASP A 77 25.62 -4.57 -1.26
N LEU A 78 25.96 -4.55 0.04
CA LEU A 78 25.85 -3.37 0.91
C LEU A 78 26.73 -2.20 0.44
N GLU A 79 27.73 -2.47 -0.40
CA GLU A 79 28.67 -1.49 -0.97
C GLU A 79 28.02 -0.50 -1.95
N PHE A 80 26.84 -0.80 -2.51
CA PHE A 80 26.15 0.06 -3.49
C PHE A 80 24.99 0.88 -2.90
N MET A 81 24.84 0.90 -1.58
CA MET A 81 23.81 1.74 -0.93
C MET A 81 24.31 3.17 -0.78
N ARG A 82 23.45 4.17 -1.06
CA ARG A 82 23.78 5.59 -0.88
C ARG A 82 23.85 6.00 0.60
N GLY A 83 23.45 5.11 1.52
CA GLY A 83 23.49 5.28 2.97
C GLY A 83 24.07 4.07 3.70
N SER A 84 24.29 4.20 5.02
CA SER A 84 24.76 3.08 5.85
C SER A 84 23.70 1.98 5.93
N GLY A 85 24.01 0.78 5.44
CA GLY A 85 23.06 -0.35 5.42
C GLY A 85 22.48 -0.71 6.79
N LEU A 86 23.20 -0.41 7.88
CA LEU A 86 22.73 -0.62 9.25
C LEU A 86 21.63 0.39 9.64
N VAL A 87 21.75 1.65 9.18
CA VAL A 87 20.75 2.70 9.39
C VAL A 87 19.47 2.38 8.61
N ILE A 88 19.61 1.97 7.34
CA ILE A 88 18.46 1.62 6.49
C ILE A 88 17.69 0.43 7.05
N ASN A 89 18.40 -0.63 7.47
CA ASN A 89 17.76 -1.80 8.09
C ASN A 89 16.95 -1.43 9.33
N LYS A 90 17.47 -0.51 10.16
CA LYS A 90 16.72 -0.01 11.32
C LYS A 90 15.44 0.71 10.90
N LYS A 91 15.51 1.63 9.92
CA LYS A 91 14.33 2.34 9.41
C LYS A 91 13.24 1.37 8.94
N ILE A 92 13.61 0.29 8.25
CA ILE A 92 12.66 -0.73 7.76
C ILE A 92 12.05 -1.54 8.89
N ILE A 93 12.84 -1.93 9.89
CA ILE A 93 12.33 -2.60 11.09
C ILE A 93 11.31 -1.71 11.80
N ASP A 94 11.60 -0.42 11.91
CA ASP A 94 10.72 0.54 12.56
C ASP A 94 9.42 0.73 11.74
N LEU A 95 9.50 0.84 10.42
CA LEU A 95 8.32 0.84 9.53
C LEU A 95 7.49 -0.43 9.63
N THR A 96 8.14 -1.60 9.72
CA THR A 96 7.49 -2.90 9.92
C THR A 96 6.72 -2.94 11.23
N LYS A 97 7.27 -2.36 12.30
CA LYS A 97 6.57 -2.24 13.60
C LYS A 97 5.39 -1.30 13.51
N GLN A 98 5.56 -0.12 12.91
CA GLN A 98 4.48 0.85 12.70
C GLN A 98 3.34 0.22 11.89
N MET A 99 3.65 -0.44 10.78
CA MET A 99 2.68 -1.17 9.98
C MET A 99 1.94 -2.22 10.80
N ASN A 100 2.62 -3.01 11.64
CA ASN A 100 1.95 -3.98 12.52
C ASN A 100 1.02 -3.34 13.57
N LEU A 101 1.33 -2.14 14.05
CA LEU A 101 0.49 -1.41 15.01
C LEU A 101 -0.78 -0.87 14.35
N VAL A 102 -0.64 -0.39 13.11
CA VAL A 102 -1.73 0.23 12.33
C VAL A 102 -2.59 -0.83 11.62
N PHE A 103 -2.11 -2.07 11.45
CA PHE A 103 -2.82 -3.16 10.77
C PHE A 103 -3.95 -3.73 11.64
N PRO A 104 -5.23 -3.34 11.43
CA PRO A 104 -6.29 -3.79 12.31
C PRO A 104 -6.60 -5.27 12.06
N ILE A 105 -7.03 -5.97 13.12
CA ILE A 105 -7.46 -7.37 13.07
C ILE A 105 -8.55 -7.60 11.98
N SER A 106 -9.41 -6.60 11.77
CA SER A 106 -10.45 -6.64 10.73
C SER A 106 -9.89 -6.74 9.30
N LEU A 107 -8.70 -6.19 9.03
CA LEU A 107 -8.00 -6.28 7.74
C LEU A 107 -7.26 -7.60 7.57
N ARG A 108 -6.70 -8.19 8.65
CA ARG A 108 -6.22 -9.59 8.63
C ARG A 108 -7.32 -10.53 8.20
N ASN A 109 -8.51 -10.36 8.77
CA ASN A 109 -9.67 -11.17 8.42
C ASN A 109 -10.12 -10.93 6.98
N LYS A 110 -10.00 -9.72 6.41
CA LYS A 110 -10.27 -9.44 4.98
C LYS A 110 -9.26 -10.09 4.03
N VAL A 111 -7.96 -10.04 4.34
CA VAL A 111 -6.91 -10.69 3.54
C VAL A 111 -7.08 -12.21 3.56
N ILE A 112 -7.48 -12.77 4.70
CA ILE A 112 -7.83 -14.18 4.83
C ILE A 112 -9.11 -14.49 4.04
N ALA A 113 -10.12 -13.63 4.13
CA ALA A 113 -11.40 -13.82 3.45
C ALA A 113 -11.34 -13.67 1.93
N HIS A 114 -10.42 -12.87 1.36
CA HIS A 114 -10.18 -12.83 -0.08
C HIS A 114 -9.62 -14.17 -0.61
N ASN A 115 -9.06 -15.00 0.26
CA ASN A 115 -8.61 -16.35 -0.05
C ASN A 115 -9.67 -17.43 0.27
N ASP A 116 -10.86 -17.04 0.75
CA ASP A 116 -11.99 -17.93 1.07
C ASP A 116 -13.03 -17.87 -0.06
N SER A 117 -13.42 -19.04 -0.59
CA SER A 117 -14.37 -19.18 -1.70
C SER A 117 -15.81 -18.84 -1.34
N ASN A 118 -16.14 -18.64 -0.05
CA ASN A 118 -17.50 -18.37 0.43
C ASN A 118 -17.79 -16.90 0.77
N PHE A 119 -16.88 -15.97 0.44
CA PHE A 119 -17.03 -14.56 0.82
C PHE A 119 -18.04 -13.79 -0.06
N ALA A 120 -19.03 -13.11 0.54
CA ALA A 120 -20.08 -12.41 -0.19
C ALA A 120 -19.83 -10.89 -0.34
N HIS A 121 -20.45 -10.26 -1.35
CA HIS A 121 -20.32 -8.82 -1.62
C HIS A 121 -20.69 -7.96 -0.39
N ALA A 122 -21.77 -8.31 0.31
CA ALA A 122 -22.24 -7.61 1.50
C ALA A 122 -21.23 -7.60 2.66
N ASP A 123 -20.35 -8.61 2.75
CA ASP A 123 -19.28 -8.67 3.75
C ASP A 123 -18.16 -7.66 3.46
N PHE A 124 -18.00 -7.25 2.19
CA PHE A 124 -17.09 -6.18 1.77
C PHE A 124 -17.67 -4.78 2.02
N VAL A 125 -18.97 -4.59 1.77
CA VAL A 125 -19.61 -3.25 1.85
C VAL A 125 -20.01 -2.88 3.29
N ARG A 126 -20.28 -3.87 4.15
CA ARG A 126 -20.52 -3.64 5.59
C ARG A 126 -19.23 -3.48 6.40
N ALA A 127 -18.08 -3.62 5.77
CA ALA A 127 -16.81 -3.62 6.47
C ALA A 127 -16.28 -2.21 6.70
N TYR A 128 -15.86 -1.97 7.94
CA TYR A 128 -15.15 -0.82 8.48
C TYR A 128 -14.46 0.08 7.43
N LEU A 129 -14.96 1.31 7.31
CA LEU A 129 -14.25 2.41 6.66
C LEU A 129 -13.13 2.84 7.60
N ALA A 130 -11.88 2.80 7.14
CA ALA A 130 -10.78 3.33 7.93
C ALA A 130 -11.04 4.80 8.25
N ASP A 131 -10.91 5.15 9.53
CA ASP A 131 -11.01 6.54 9.94
C ASP A 131 -9.86 7.37 9.35
N LYS A 132 -10.04 8.69 9.36
CA LYS A 132 -9.07 9.62 8.79
C LYS A 132 -7.68 9.52 9.44
N THR A 133 -7.63 9.15 10.72
CA THR A 133 -6.38 9.00 11.47
C THR A 133 -5.60 7.80 10.94
N THR A 134 -6.25 6.64 10.87
CA THR A 134 -5.70 5.39 10.34
C THR A 134 -5.24 5.56 8.89
N LEU A 135 -6.04 6.23 8.05
CA LEU A 135 -5.66 6.52 6.67
C LEU A 135 -4.38 7.37 6.59
N ASN A 136 -4.26 8.42 7.40
CA ASN A 136 -3.08 9.27 7.43
C ASN A 136 -1.84 8.49 7.91
N GLU A 137 -1.98 7.56 8.85
CA GLU A 137 -0.89 6.70 9.30
C GLU A 137 -0.38 5.80 8.16
N TYR A 138 -1.27 5.17 7.40
CA TYR A 138 -0.89 4.38 6.22
C TYR A 138 -0.20 5.22 5.15
N MET A 139 -0.66 6.45 4.93
CA MET A 139 -0.01 7.38 4.00
C MET A 139 1.41 7.73 4.46
N ALA A 140 1.59 8.04 5.75
CA ALA A 140 2.91 8.35 6.30
C ALA A 140 3.88 7.15 6.18
N ILE A 141 3.42 5.94 6.52
CA ILE A 141 4.21 4.70 6.35
C ILE A 141 4.61 4.51 4.87
N THR A 142 3.70 4.83 3.93
CA THR A 142 3.99 4.71 2.50
C THR A 142 5.04 5.70 2.04
N GLU A 143 4.96 6.95 2.49
CA GLU A 143 5.91 8.01 2.18
C GLU A 143 7.31 7.69 2.73
N ASP A 144 7.38 7.30 4.00
CA ASP A 144 8.63 6.89 4.64
C ASP A 144 9.24 5.66 3.93
N LEU A 145 8.42 4.67 3.56
CA LEU A 145 8.87 3.49 2.82
C LEU A 145 9.45 3.87 1.46
N LYS A 146 8.80 4.78 0.73
CA LYS A 146 9.28 5.31 -0.55
C LYS A 146 10.61 6.02 -0.39
N GLU A 147 10.75 6.86 0.63
CA GLU A 147 11.99 7.54 0.94
C GLU A 147 13.13 6.56 1.20
N VAL A 148 12.90 5.60 2.11
CA VAL A 148 13.89 4.59 2.47
C VAL A 148 14.27 3.74 1.27
N PHE A 149 13.31 3.34 0.44
CA PHE A 149 13.61 2.55 -0.75
C PHE A 149 14.41 3.32 -1.81
N CYS A 150 14.17 4.63 -1.96
CA CYS A 150 14.96 5.48 -2.86
C CYS A 150 16.40 5.68 -2.36
N GLU A 151 16.66 5.61 -1.05
CA GLU A 151 18.04 5.63 -0.50
C GLU A 151 18.86 4.39 -0.90
N VAL A 152 18.19 3.28 -1.22
CA VAL A 152 18.82 2.00 -1.55
C VAL A 152 18.53 1.50 -2.95
N SER A 153 17.95 2.29 -3.83
CA SER A 153 17.66 1.92 -5.22
C SER A 153 18.13 2.99 -6.19
N ASN A 154 17.97 2.73 -7.49
CA ASN A 154 18.28 3.73 -8.52
C ASN A 154 17.13 4.72 -8.78
N TYR A 155 16.03 4.62 -8.03
CA TYR A 155 14.87 5.50 -8.20
C TYR A 155 15.03 6.81 -7.43
N ASP A 156 14.44 7.87 -8.00
CA ASP A 156 14.33 9.17 -7.35
C ASP A 156 13.00 9.30 -6.60
N LYS A 157 12.99 10.13 -5.55
CA LYS A 157 11.80 10.40 -4.72
C LYS A 157 10.67 11.06 -5.51
N THR A 158 10.99 11.69 -6.64
CA THR A 158 10.06 12.43 -7.51
C THR A 158 9.14 11.54 -8.35
N VAL A 159 9.33 10.23 -8.35
CA VAL A 159 8.45 9.31 -9.09
C VAL A 159 7.05 9.32 -8.46
N SER A 160 6.07 9.91 -9.14
CA SER A 160 4.65 9.96 -8.73
C SER A 160 3.74 9.49 -9.88
N TYR A 161 2.59 8.88 -9.54
CA TYR A 161 1.51 8.58 -10.49
C TYR A 161 0.40 9.66 -10.48
N ASP A 162 0.77 10.95 -10.49
CA ASP A 162 -0.17 12.08 -10.47
C ASP A 162 -1.27 11.96 -11.54
N LYS A 163 -0.94 11.39 -12.71
CA LYS A 163 -1.90 11.12 -13.79
C LYS A 163 -2.98 10.12 -13.40
N ILE A 164 -2.64 9.05 -12.68
CA ILE A 164 -3.60 8.03 -12.21
C ILE A 164 -4.51 8.66 -11.14
N LEU A 165 -3.93 9.44 -10.23
CA LEU A 165 -4.69 10.18 -9.22
C LEU A 165 -5.70 11.13 -9.87
N PHE A 166 -5.27 11.88 -10.88
CA PHE A 166 -6.14 12.80 -11.62
C PHE A 166 -7.31 12.07 -12.29
N GLN A 167 -7.05 10.94 -12.96
CA GLN A 167 -8.09 10.13 -13.59
C GLN A 167 -9.08 9.55 -12.56
N ALA A 168 -8.58 9.05 -11.43
CA ALA A 168 -9.44 8.52 -10.38
C ALA A 168 -10.37 9.60 -9.80
N LYS A 169 -9.86 10.82 -9.58
CA LYS A 169 -10.67 11.97 -9.15
C LYS A 169 -11.80 12.28 -10.14
N GLN A 170 -11.49 12.32 -11.45
CA GLN A 170 -12.49 12.59 -12.49
C GLN A 170 -13.62 11.56 -12.49
N VAL A 171 -13.29 10.27 -12.32
CA VAL A 171 -14.29 9.18 -12.26
C VAL A 171 -15.18 9.35 -11.04
N VAL A 172 -14.60 9.58 -9.86
CA VAL A 172 -15.36 9.76 -8.61
C VAL A 172 -16.28 10.99 -8.69
N GLU A 173 -15.77 12.12 -9.19
CA GLU A 173 -16.57 13.33 -9.39
C GLU A 173 -17.73 13.12 -10.37
N THR A 174 -17.50 12.38 -11.45
CA THR A 174 -18.55 12.07 -12.43
C THR A 174 -19.66 11.24 -11.78
N ILE A 175 -19.30 10.22 -10.99
CA ILE A 175 -20.26 9.38 -10.28
C ILE A 175 -21.07 10.18 -9.27
N LEU A 176 -20.42 11.05 -8.49
CA LEU A 176 -21.08 11.90 -7.50
C LEU A 176 -22.06 12.92 -8.11
N LYS A 177 -21.79 13.40 -9.34
CA LYS A 177 -22.68 14.32 -10.06
C LYS A 177 -23.83 13.63 -10.79
N SER A 178 -23.74 12.31 -10.98
CA SER A 178 -24.71 11.51 -11.74
C SER A 178 -25.81 10.89 -10.86
N ASN A 179 -25.65 10.96 -9.53
CA ASN A 179 -26.61 10.54 -8.50
C ASN A 179 -27.18 11.76 -7.78
#